data_AF-A0A835Z5H6-F1
#
_entry.id   AF-A0A835Z5H6-F1
#
_cell.length_a   1.000
_cell.length_b   1.000
_cell.length_c   1.000
_cell.angle_alpha   90.00
_cell.angle_beta   90.00
_cell.angle_gamma   90.00
#
_symmetry.space_group_name_H-M   'P 1'
#
loop_
_entity.id
_entity.type
_entity.pdbx_description
1 polymer ?
#
loop_
_entity_poly.entity_id
_entity_poly.type
_entity_poly.pdbx_seq_one_letter_code
_entity_poly.pdbx_strand_id
1 'polypeptide(L)' 'GAVKFVGSTQFASGTWVGVQLDSTHGKNDGTVNGVYYFKCPPNTGIFVRPNMV' A
#
# COMPACT_ATOMS: atom_id res chain seq x y z
N GLY A 1 -0.52 12.34 -2.50
CA GLY A 1 -0.48 11.02 -1.85
C GLY A 1 0.75 10.94 -0.95
N ALA A 2 0.75 10.05 0.04
CA ALA A 2 1.81 9.95 1.05
C ALA A 2 2.26 8.50 1.25
N VAL A 3 3.57 8.28 1.40
CA VAL A 3 4.12 6.98 1.79
C VAL A 3 3.71 6.66 3.22
N LYS A 4 3.14 5.47 3.43
CA LYS A 4 2.67 4.97 4.72
C LYS A 4 3.37 3.68 5.16
N PHE A 5 4.01 2.98 4.23
CA PHE A 5 4.68 1.71 4.48
C PHE A 5 5.87 1.55 3.54
N VAL A 6 6.99 1.03 4.05
CA VAL A 6 8.12 0.52 3.25
C VAL A 6 8.62 -0.74 3.91
N GLY A 7 8.60 -1.87 3.20
CA GLY A 7 9.07 -3.13 3.76
C GLY A 7 8.65 -4.37 2.97
N SER A 8 8.89 -5.53 3.58
CA SER A 8 8.49 -6.83 3.05
C SER A 8 7.00 -7.07 3.27
N THR A 9 6.37 -7.84 2.38
CA THR A 9 4.93 -8.16 2.45
C THR A 9 4.68 -9.65 2.37
N GLN A 10 3.53 -10.11 2.85
CA GLN A 10 3.16 -11.53 2.76
C GLN A 10 2.62 -11.90 1.37
N PHE A 11 2.10 -10.94 0.60
CA PHE A 11 1.52 -11.22 -0.71
C PHE A 11 2.56 -11.36 -1.84
N ALA A 12 3.76 -10.79 -1.68
CA ALA A 12 4.85 -10.94 -2.64
C ALA A 12 6.22 -10.62 -2.02
N SER A 13 7.25 -11.31 -2.51
CA SER A 13 8.64 -11.11 -2.08
C SER A 13 9.21 -9.75 -2.48
N GLY A 14 10.32 -9.36 -1.84
CA GLY A 14 11.01 -8.09 -2.06
C GLY A 14 10.35 -6.91 -1.36
N THR A 15 10.97 -5.73 -1.49
CA THR A 15 10.47 -4.50 -0.88
C THR A 15 9.27 -3.96 -1.65
N TRP A 16 8.30 -3.47 -0.90
CA TRP A 16 7.11 -2.77 -1.39
C TRP A 16 6.95 -1.44 -0.66
N VAL A 17 6.36 -0.48 -1.38
CA VAL A 17 5.99 0.83 -0.83
C VAL A 17 4.47 0.93 -0.83
N GLY A 18 3.89 1.08 0.35
CA GLY A 18 2.47 1.37 0.53
C GLY A 18 2.24 2.88 0.53
N VAL A 19 1.37 3.36 -0.35
CA VAL A 19 1.06 4.77 -0.55
C VAL A 19 -0.44 4.99 -0.32
N GLN A 20 -0.77 6.00 0.49
CA GLN A 20 -2.12 6.55 0.54
C GLN A 20 -2.27 7.60 -0.55
N LEU A 21 -3.26 7.43 -1.42
CA LEU A 21 -3.68 8.40 -2.43
C LEU A 21 -4.62 9.43 -1.80
N ASP A 22 -4.67 10.62 -2.40
CA ASP A 22 -5.58 11.68 -1.95
C ASP A 22 -7.00 11.48 -2.52
N SER A 23 -7.17 10.57 -3.48
CA SER A 23 -8.45 10.21 -4.10
C SER A 23 -8.72 8.71 -3.99
N THR A 24 -9.97 8.30 -4.19
CA THR A 24 -10.46 6.92 -4.05
C THR A 24 -10.13 6.00 -5.24
N HIS A 25 -8.99 6.23 -5.90
CA HIS A 25 -8.50 5.42 -7.02
C HIS A 25 -7.48 4.35 -6.57
N GLY A 26 -7.36 4.14 -5.26
CA GLY A 26 -6.55 3.07 -4.67
C GLY A 26 -7.23 1.71 -4.79
N LYS A 27 -6.56 0.69 -4.27
CA LYS A 27 -7.00 -0.71 -4.35
C LYS A 27 -7.32 -1.33 -2.99
N ASN A 28 -6.94 -0.68 -1.90
CA ASN A 28 -7.10 -1.21 -0.54
C ASN A 28 -7.23 -0.06 0.48
N ASP A 29 -7.41 -0.43 1.75
CA ASP A 29 -7.39 0.44 2.93
C ASP A 29 -6.06 0.31 3.72
N GLY A 30 -5.03 -0.27 3.09
CA GLY A 30 -3.76 -0.66 3.71
C GLY A 30 -3.74 -2.10 4.23
N THR A 31 -4.81 -2.86 4.01
CA THR A 31 -4.90 -4.31 4.22
C THR A 31 -4.84 -5.05 2.89
N VAL A 32 -4.08 -6.15 2.82
CA VAL A 32 -4.07 -7.06 1.66
C VAL A 32 -4.17 -8.49 2.16
N ASN A 33 -5.13 -9.25 1.64
CA ASN A 33 -5.41 -10.64 2.03
C ASN A 33 -5.56 -10.83 3.55
N GLY A 34 -6.24 -9.89 4.22
CA GLY A 34 -6.45 -9.93 5.68
C GLY A 34 -5.24 -9.50 6.52
N VAL A 35 -4.09 -9.20 5.91
CA VAL A 35 -2.90 -8.70 6.60
C VAL A 35 -2.87 -7.18 6.54
N TYR A 36 -2.79 -6.55 7.70
CA TYR A 36 -2.76 -5.10 7.85
C TYR A 36 -1.31 -4.58 7.83
N TYR A 37 -1.02 -3.63 6.94
CA TYR A 37 0.31 -3.02 6.79
C TYR A 37 0.33 -1.54 7.19
N PHE A 38 -0.71 -0.78 6.85
CA PHE A 38 -0.86 0.62 7.22
C PHE A 38 -2.33 1.04 7.25
N LYS A 39 -2.63 2.21 7.82
CA LYS A 39 -4.00 2.76 7.84
C LYS A 39 -4.21 3.72 6.69
N CYS A 40 -5.28 3.55 5.93
CA CYS A 40 -5.86 4.61 5.10
C CYS A 40 -7.37 4.40 4.88
N PRO A 41 -8.10 5.40 4.35
CA PRO A 41 -9.49 5.21 3.97
C PRO A 41 -9.67 4.10 2.91
N PRO A 42 -10.85 3.45 2.82
CA PRO A 42 -11.14 2.45 1.80
C PRO A 42 -10.88 2.96 0.38
N ASN A 43 -10.29 2.10 -0.46
CA ASN A 43 -9.94 2.41 -1.85
C ASN A 43 -8.98 3.60 -2.01
N THR A 44 -8.13 3.89 -1.02
CA THR A 44 -7.10 4.94 -1.15
C THR A 44 -5.68 4.41 -1.06
N GLY A 45 -5.47 3.19 -0.59
CA GLY A 45 -4.16 2.55 -0.50
C GLY A 45 -3.74 1.84 -1.79
N ILE A 46 -2.46 1.94 -2.14
CA ILE A 46 -1.83 1.15 -3.21
C ILE A 46 -0.45 0.66 -2.77
N PHE A 47 -0.04 -0.52 -3.25
CA PHE A 47 1.33 -1.01 -3.12
C PHE A 47 2.04 -0.95 -4.46
N VAL A 48 3.25 -0.36 -4.48
CA VAL A 48 4.10 -0.24 -5.67
C VAL A 48 5.51 -0.76 -5.38
N ARG A 49 6.26 -1.08 -6.44
CA ARG A 49 7.68 -1.41 -6.32
C ARG A 49 8.50 -0.12 -6.16
N PRO A 50 9.59 -0.12 -5.37
CA PRO A 50 10.44 1.06 -5.16
C PRO A 50 11.00 1.67 -6.44
N ASN A 51 11.15 0.88 -7.52
CA ASN A 51 11.66 1.35 -8.80
C ASN A 51 10.56 1.93 -9.73
N MET A 52 9.31 1.99 -9.25
CA MET A 52 8.16 2.53 -9.98
C MET A 52 7.59 3.80 -9.32
N VAL A 53 8.38 4.47 -8.46
CA VAL A 53 8.09 5.82 -7.93
C VAL A 53 9.02 6.85 -8.54
#